data_AF-L8HB87-F1
#
_entry.id   AF-L8HB87-F1
#
_cell.length_a   1.000
_cell.length_b   1.000
_cell.length_c   1.000
_cell.angle_alpha   90.00
_cell.angle_beta   90.00
_cell.angle_gamma   90.00
#
_symmetry.space_group_name_H-M   'P 1'
#
loop_
_entity.id
_entity.type
_entity.pdbx_description
1 polymer ?
#
loop_
_entity_poly.entity_id
_entity_poly.type
_entity_poly.pdbx_seq_one_letter_code
_entity_poly.pdbx_strand_id
1 'polypeptide(L)'
;MDDTTLRQRAAALQAEVMIQVSVLATTDDCWKVCMKGKTSFGTTLNKNEKECFHNCTMATVQSENFLTKRTAQHIEQQARQSGH
;
A
#
# COMPACT_ATOMS: atom_id res chain seq x y z
N MET A 1 23.05 -3.79 23.78
CA MET A 1 22.19 -3.11 22.78
C MET A 1 21.32 -2.15 23.56
N ASP A 2 21.38 -0.85 23.27
CA ASP A 2 20.63 0.16 24.02
C ASP A 2 19.14 0.16 23.63
N ASP A 3 18.31 0.73 24.50
CA ASP A 3 16.86 0.76 24.36
C ASP A 3 16.39 1.50 23.08
N THR A 4 17.16 2.49 22.61
CA THR A 4 16.85 3.24 21.37
C THR A 4 16.99 2.35 20.15
N THR A 5 18.09 1.59 20.07
CA THR A 5 18.33 0.64 18.99
C THR A 5 17.24 -0.43 18.94
N LEU A 6 16.78 -0.92 20.10
CA LEU A 6 15.70 -1.91 20.17
C LEU A 6 14.37 -1.33 19.66
N ARG A 7 14.01 -0.12 20.08
CA ARG A 7 12.78 0.56 19.64
C ARG A 7 12.78 0.83 18.14
N GLN A 8 13.90 1.27 17.57
CA GLN A 8 14.02 1.49 16.13
C GLN A 8 13.81 0.19 15.33
N ARG A 9 14.40 -0.92 15.78
CA ARG A 9 14.20 -2.23 15.15
C ARG A 9 12.76 -2.71 15.25
N ALA A 10 12.12 -2.52 16.39
CA ALA A 10 10.70 -2.85 16.58
C ALA A 10 9.80 -2.03 15.64
N ALA A 11 10.06 -0.72 15.50
CA ALA A 11 9.34 0.14 14.58
C ALA A 11 9.51 -0.29 13.11
N ALA A 12 10.73 -0.69 12.71
CA ALA A 12 10.98 -1.20 11.37
C ALA A 12 10.20 -2.50 11.09
N LEU A 13 10.21 -3.45 12.03
CA LEU A 13 9.43 -4.70 11.91
C LEU A 13 7.92 -4.41 11.82
N GLN A 14 7.42 -3.49 12.63
CA GLN A 14 6.02 -3.08 12.56
C GLN A 14 5.67 -2.46 11.20
N ALA A 15 6.56 -1.62 10.64
CA ALA A 15 6.36 -1.06 9.30
C ALA A 15 6.28 -2.16 8.23
N GLU A 16 7.15 -3.17 8.28
CA GLU A 16 7.10 -4.32 7.35
C GLU A 16 5.77 -5.10 7.45
N VAL A 17 5.27 -5.34 8.66
CA VAL A 17 3.97 -6.00 8.86
C VAL A 17 2.85 -5.15 8.25
N MET A 18 2.88 -3.84 8.45
CA MET A 18 1.88 -2.94 7.89
C MET A 18 1.92 -2.91 6.35
N ILE A 19 3.12 -3.01 5.74
CA ILE A 19 3.27 -3.14 4.29
C ILE A 19 2.59 -4.42 3.80
N GLN A 20 2.78 -5.56 4.48
CA GLN A 20 2.13 -6.81 4.09
C GLN A 20 0.60 -6.73 4.17
N VAL A 21 0.08 -6.10 5.24
CA VAL A 21 -1.36 -5.87 5.38
C VAL A 21 -1.90 -5.01 4.23
N SER A 22 -1.18 -3.95 3.84
CA SER A 22 -1.58 -3.10 2.70
C SER A 22 -1.57 -3.86 1.38
N VAL A 23 -0.55 -4.71 1.14
CA VAL A 23 -0.48 -5.55 -0.06
C VAL A 23 -1.67 -6.49 -0.14
N LEU A 24 -2.07 -7.11 0.98
CA LEU A 24 -3.24 -7.98 1.04
C LEU A 24 -4.54 -7.21 0.77
N ALA A 25 -4.70 -6.01 1.35
CA ALA A 25 -5.86 -5.16 1.11
C ALA A 25 -5.95 -4.74 -0.37
N THR A 26 -4.84 -4.28 -0.95
CA THR A 26 -4.74 -3.93 -2.37
C THR A 26 -5.09 -5.11 -3.27
N THR A 27 -4.60 -6.30 -2.92
CA THR A 27 -4.89 -7.55 -3.64
C THR A 27 -6.39 -7.85 -3.61
N ASP A 28 -7.02 -7.79 -2.43
CA ASP A 28 -8.45 -8.09 -2.27
C ASP A 28 -9.33 -7.10 -3.04
N ASP A 29 -9.02 -5.80 -2.96
CA ASP A 29 -9.78 -4.77 -3.67
C ASP A 29 -9.62 -4.87 -5.19
N CYS A 30 -8.39 -5.08 -5.68
CA CYS A 30 -8.16 -5.29 -7.11
C CYS A 30 -8.79 -6.59 -7.62
N TRP A 31 -8.84 -7.62 -6.79
CA TRP A 31 -9.54 -8.86 -7.12
C TRP A 31 -11.04 -8.61 -7.30
N LYS A 32 -11.68 -7.93 -6.33
CA LYS A 32 -13.11 -7.58 -6.41
C LYS A 32 -13.44 -6.75 -7.65
N VAL A 33 -12.58 -5.79 -8.02
CA VAL A 33 -12.77 -4.94 -9.20
C VAL A 33 -12.64 -5.75 -10.48
N CYS A 34 -11.55 -6.49 -10.64
CA CYS A 34 -11.22 -7.16 -11.90
C CYS A 34 -11.99 -8.46 -12.15
N MET A 35 -12.45 -9.11 -11.09
CA MET A 35 -13.19 -10.37 -11.16
C MET A 35 -14.71 -10.19 -10.98
N LYS A 36 -15.20 -8.94 -10.93
CA LYS A 36 -16.61 -8.62 -10.69
C LYS A 36 -17.51 -9.35 -11.68
N GLY A 37 -18.53 -10.04 -11.16
CA GLY A 37 -19.54 -10.73 -11.98
C GLY A 37 -19.10 -12.08 -12.54
N LYS A 38 -17.93 -12.61 -12.14
CA LYS A 38 -17.53 -13.97 -12.49
C LYS A 38 -18.07 -14.98 -11.50
N THR A 39 -18.87 -15.91 -12.00
CA THR A 39 -19.47 -17.02 -11.23
C THR A 39 -18.65 -18.31 -11.32
N SER A 40 -17.70 -18.39 -12.26
CA SER A 40 -16.78 -19.50 -12.41
C SER A 40 -15.35 -19.00 -12.57
N PHE A 41 -14.47 -19.40 -11.66
CA PHE A 41 -13.04 -19.24 -11.80
C PHE A 41 -12.47 -20.52 -12.39
N GLY A 42 -11.81 -20.40 -13.55
CA GLY A 42 -10.84 -21.44 -13.94
C GLY A 42 -9.66 -21.42 -12.97
N THR A 43 -8.82 -22.45 -12.99
CA THR A 43 -7.57 -22.47 -12.21
C THR A 43 -6.55 -21.41 -12.67
N THR A 44 -6.81 -20.72 -13.78
CA THR A 44 -5.91 -19.74 -14.39
C THR A 44 -6.67 -18.52 -14.87
N LEU A 45 -6.16 -17.34 -14.53
CA LEU A 45 -6.64 -16.07 -15.08
C LEU A 45 -6.28 -15.95 -16.57
N ASN A 46 -7.24 -15.50 -17.37
CA ASN A 46 -7.03 -15.08 -18.74
C ASN A 46 -6.19 -13.78 -18.82
N LYS A 47 -5.78 -13.41 -20.03
CA LYS A 47 -4.92 -12.25 -20.27
C LYS A 47 -5.53 -10.95 -19.73
N ASN A 48 -6.81 -10.69 -20.03
CA ASN A 48 -7.49 -9.46 -19.63
C ASN A 48 -7.63 -9.35 -18.10
N GLU A 49 -7.87 -10.48 -17.43
CA GLU A 49 -7.93 -10.55 -15.96
C GLU A 49 -6.56 -10.26 -15.32
N LYS A 50 -5.49 -10.85 -15.87
CA LYS A 50 -4.11 -10.59 -15.40
C LYS A 50 -3.73 -9.13 -15.59
N GLU A 51 -4.00 -8.56 -16.77
CA GLU A 51 -3.72 -7.16 -17.08
C GLU A 51 -4.54 -6.21 -16.21
N CYS A 52 -5.83 -6.48 -16.01
CA CYS A 52 -6.66 -5.70 -15.10
C CYS A 52 -6.08 -5.72 -13.68
N PHE A 53 -5.80 -6.90 -13.14
CA PHE A 53 -5.30 -7.05 -11.78
C PHE A 53 -3.96 -6.33 -11.61
N HIS A 54 -3.02 -6.55 -12.54
CA HIS A 54 -1.73 -5.87 -12.55
C HIS A 54 -1.87 -4.35 -12.58
N ASN A 55 -2.65 -3.80 -13.53
CA ASN A 55 -2.84 -2.36 -13.65
C ASN A 55 -3.51 -1.76 -12.42
N CYS A 56 -4.50 -2.46 -11.84
CA CYS A 56 -5.13 -2.04 -10.59
C CYS A 56 -4.10 -1.96 -9.45
N THR A 57 -3.32 -3.01 -9.23
CA THR A 57 -2.31 -3.02 -8.15
C THR A 57 -1.27 -1.90 -8.32
N MET A 58 -0.80 -1.69 -9.55
CA MET A 58 0.17 -0.63 -9.86
C MET A 58 -0.43 0.76 -9.62
N ALA A 59 -1.67 0.99 -10.04
CA ALA A 59 -2.36 2.26 -9.83
C ALA A 59 -2.58 2.56 -8.35
N THR A 60 -2.96 1.55 -7.55
CA THR A 60 -3.14 1.69 -6.10
C THR A 60 -1.83 2.09 -5.43
N VAL A 61 -0.75 1.34 -5.68
CA VAL A 61 0.58 1.62 -5.09
C VAL A 61 1.10 3.00 -5.51
N GLN A 62 0.89 3.42 -6.77
CA GLN A 62 1.28 4.76 -7.22
C GLN A 62 0.47 5.85 -6.51
N SER A 63 -0.83 5.63 -6.31
CA SER A 63 -1.71 6.58 -5.61
C SER A 63 -1.32 6.71 -4.14
N GLU A 64 -1.07 5.61 -3.44
CA GLU A 64 -0.60 5.60 -2.05
C GLU A 64 0.74 6.33 -1.91
N ASN A 65 1.69 6.10 -2.83
CA ASN A 65 2.96 6.80 -2.85
C ASN A 65 2.80 8.31 -3.06
N PHE A 66 1.91 8.72 -3.97
CA PHE A 66 1.62 10.14 -4.19
C PHE A 66 1.02 10.80 -2.95
N LEU A 67 0.02 10.16 -2.34
CA LEU A 67 -0.64 10.66 -1.13
C LEU A 67 0.35 10.74 0.04
N THR A 68 1.19 9.72 0.23
CA THR A 68 2.21 9.71 1.28
C THR A 68 3.19 10.86 1.14
N LYS A 69 3.70 11.11 -0.08
CA LYS A 69 4.59 12.24 -0.36
C LYS A 69 3.92 13.59 -0.07
N ARG A 70 2.66 13.75 -0.48
CA ARG A 70 1.88 14.98 -0.24
C ARG A 70 1.66 15.21 1.26
N THR A 71 1.28 14.17 1.99
CA THR A 71 1.08 14.23 3.44
C THR A 71 2.37 14.58 4.16
N ALA A 72 3.50 13.97 3.79
CA ALA A 72 4.81 14.29 4.36
C ALA A 72 5.17 15.77 4.14
N GLN A 73 4.98 16.29 2.92
CA GLN A 73 5.20 17.71 2.61
C GLN A 73 4.31 18.63 3.47
N HIS A 74 3.05 18.29 3.67
CA HIS A 74 2.15 19.06 4.51
C HIS A 74 2.58 19.07 5.98
N ILE A 75 2.99 17.92 6.53
CA ILE A 75 3.50 17.82 7.90
C ILE A 75 4.75 18.68 8.08
N GLU A 76 5.70 18.60 7.14
CA GLU A 76 6.92 19.43 7.18
C GLU A 76 6.62 20.93 7.13
N GLN A 77 5.66 21.34 6.29
CA GLN A 77 5.24 22.74 6.21
C GLN A 77 4.61 23.23 7.51
N GLN A 78 3.72 22.43 8.12
CA GLN A 78 3.11 22.75 9.40
C GLN A 78 4.15 22.85 10.52
N ALA A 79 5.10 21.92 10.58
CA ALA A 79 6.17 21.95 11.58
C ALA A 79 7.03 23.22 11.47
N ARG A 80 7.30 23.71 10.25
CA ARG A 80 8.03 24.97 10.03
C ARG A 80 7.23 26.21 10.44
N GLN A 81 5.91 26.19 10.25
CA GLN A 81 5.02 27.29 10.61
C GLN A 81 4.76 27.39 12.13
N SER A 82 4.72 26.26 12.84
CA SER A 82 4.51 26.23 14.30
C SER A 82 5.76 26.50 15.13
N GLY A 83 6.94 26.58 14.49
CA GLY A 83 8.22 26.89 15.13
C GLY A 83 8.68 28.35 14.95
N HIS A 84 7.80 29.22 14.45
CA HIS A 84 7.92 30.69 14.43
C HIS A 84 6.77 31.29 15.25
#